data_AF-A0AAD8DG10-F1
#
_entry.id   AF-A0AAD8DG10-F1
#
_cell.length_a   1.000
_cell.length_b   1.000
_cell.length_c   1.000
_cell.angle_alpha   90.00
_cell.angle_beta   90.00
_cell.angle_gamma   90.00
#
_symmetry.space_group_name_H-M   'P 1'
#
loop_
_entity.id
_entity.type
_entity.pdbx_description
1 polymer ?
#
loop_
_entity_poly.entity_id
_entity_poly.type
_entity_poly.pdbx_seq_one_letter_code
_entity_poly.pdbx_strand_id
1 'polypeptide(L)'
;MGKKKKAAKDDQMTLAEAYVGFQIQLKEKEIEEFESEVKTLEEKNQRYNQRQEHLKEEQLGHIQTLLKQAKDQERELEHKEVVSKEQVEQALQDNWELEKTKERKIEELRSQLNDLEQTVLTAGREKQYWLDYKNVGSKEHAKQIRLLEQELLQMQKDFQEMADHMQRSLDATVNEINKQTEKQIDDKKHLASEQAIRHLDKQTRQEVKENDWLKREAQFYRNEVAVMEVSVQKLEQDNLELMSQLFECRLEDLKISRKVFLTQVAGLEIAEPGLLGEDLEKLELSDHSARTPSRPKSAILAAVEKKVFSLPENFEREETPTELDSMDLGTFLYGRQGDFQQYLQLGPLELKLLSVVGRGLHIKPLDSTIKGAIPEQKAWPVTCQMIKSAFS
;
A
#
# COMPACT_ATOMS: atom_id res chain seq x y z
N MET A 1 3.97 52.29 159.03
CA MET A 1 2.97 51.63 159.90
C MET A 1 3.20 50.13 159.82
N GLY A 2 3.53 49.35 160.86
CA GLY A 2 3.95 49.68 162.22
C GLY A 2 3.92 48.45 163.15
N LYS A 3 4.90 48.33 164.08
CA LYS A 3 5.00 47.32 165.18
C LYS A 3 5.30 45.88 164.69
N LYS A 4 6.08 45.04 165.39
CA LYS A 4 6.53 45.03 166.81
C LYS A 4 7.81 44.16 166.98
N LYS A 5 8.76 44.61 167.83
CA LYS A 5 9.73 43.88 168.71
C LYS A 5 10.18 42.44 168.33
N LYS A 6 11.45 42.02 168.50
CA LYS A 6 12.37 42.28 169.64
C LYS A 6 13.82 41.85 169.30
N ALA A 7 14.84 42.56 169.79
CA ALA A 7 16.24 42.09 169.86
C ALA A 7 16.45 41.15 171.08
N ALA A 8 17.56 40.46 171.33
CA ALA A 8 18.92 40.39 170.73
C ALA A 8 19.38 38.90 170.78
N LYS A 9 20.57 38.45 170.35
CA LYS A 9 21.92 38.90 170.77
C LYS A 9 22.99 38.11 169.97
N ASP A 10 24.12 38.76 169.67
CA ASP A 10 25.42 38.21 169.23
C ASP A 10 25.39 37.27 167.97
N ASP A 11 26.35 37.28 167.04
CA ASP A 11 27.79 37.51 167.18
C ASP A 11 28.41 38.32 166.02
N GLN A 12 29.71 38.57 166.11
CA GLN A 12 30.48 39.43 165.22
C GLN A 12 30.58 38.88 163.78
N MET A 13 30.00 39.61 162.82
CA MET A 13 30.25 39.44 161.36
C MET A 13 31.73 39.65 161.06
N THR A 14 32.48 38.56 161.15
CA THR A 14 33.93 38.52 160.96
C THR A 14 34.26 38.50 159.48
N LEU A 15 35.45 38.99 159.12
CA LEU A 15 35.98 38.91 157.74
C LEU A 15 35.91 37.49 157.15
N ALA A 16 35.92 36.48 158.02
CA ALA A 16 35.78 35.07 157.71
C ALA A 16 34.44 34.71 157.02
N GLU A 17 33.30 35.29 157.42
CA GLU A 17 32.00 34.95 156.82
C GLU A 17 31.88 35.51 155.40
N ALA A 18 32.40 36.72 155.15
CA ALA A 18 32.51 37.28 153.81
C ALA A 18 33.48 36.47 152.92
N TYR A 19 34.56 35.94 153.49
CA TYR A 19 35.51 35.07 152.79
C TYR A 19 34.90 33.70 152.44
N VAL A 20 34.15 33.09 153.36
CA VAL A 20 33.41 31.84 153.11
C VAL A 20 32.30 32.05 152.09
N GLY A 21 31.55 33.15 152.18
CA GLY A 21 30.55 33.52 151.16
C GLY A 21 31.16 33.71 149.76
N PHE A 22 32.36 34.30 149.67
CA PHE A 22 33.09 34.43 148.40
C PHE A 22 33.63 33.09 147.89
N GLN A 23 34.10 32.19 148.78
CA GLN A 23 34.45 30.82 148.40
C GLN A 23 33.24 30.03 147.90
N ILE A 24 32.08 30.17 148.54
CA ILE A 24 30.82 29.56 148.10
C ILE A 24 30.43 30.11 146.73
N GLN A 25 30.43 31.43 146.52
CA GLN A 25 30.11 32.01 145.21
C GLN A 25 31.10 31.62 144.09
N LEU A 26 32.38 31.42 144.41
CA LEU A 26 33.35 30.85 143.46
C LEU A 26 33.00 29.40 143.12
N LYS A 27 32.63 28.58 144.11
CA LYS A 27 32.23 27.19 143.89
C LYS A 27 30.88 27.06 143.20
N GLU A 28 29.92 27.93 143.47
CA GLU A 28 28.65 28.02 142.76
C GLU A 28 28.89 28.40 141.29
N LYS A 29 29.79 29.36 141.00
CA LYS A 29 30.19 29.67 139.62
C LYS A 29 30.92 28.52 138.93
N GLU A 30 31.85 27.84 139.60
CA GLU A 30 32.48 26.63 139.05
C GLU A 30 31.43 25.55 138.76
N ILE A 31 30.42 25.37 139.63
CA ILE A 31 29.32 24.42 139.42
C ILE A 31 28.42 24.87 138.26
N GLU A 32 28.06 26.16 138.14
CA GLU A 32 27.30 26.69 137.00
C GLU A 32 28.07 26.54 135.68
N GLU A 33 29.39 26.77 135.70
CA GLU A 33 30.29 26.53 134.56
C GLU A 33 30.29 25.04 134.18
N PHE A 34 30.49 24.12 135.13
CA PHE A 34 30.41 22.67 134.88
C PHE A 34 29.03 22.20 134.45
N GLU A 35 27.94 22.74 135.01
CA GLU A 35 26.58 22.44 134.56
C GLU A 35 26.33 22.93 133.14
N SER A 36 26.86 24.11 132.78
CA SER A 36 26.79 24.60 131.40
C SER A 36 27.61 23.72 130.46
N GLU A 37 28.80 23.27 130.88
CA GLU A 37 29.64 22.35 130.12
C GLU A 37 28.92 21.01 129.89
N VAL A 38 28.37 20.40 130.95
CA VAL A 38 27.56 19.18 130.90
C VAL A 38 26.38 19.35 129.95
N LYS A 39 25.60 20.44 130.04
CA LYS A 39 24.51 20.72 129.10
C LYS A 39 25.01 20.82 127.65
N THR A 40 26.15 21.48 127.38
CA THR A 40 26.70 21.49 126.02
C THR A 40 27.22 20.14 125.55
N LEU A 41 27.71 19.28 126.46
CA LEU A 41 28.15 17.92 126.15
C LEU A 41 26.96 16.99 125.88
N GLU A 42 25.88 17.12 126.65
CA GLU A 42 24.61 16.42 126.40
C GLU A 42 24.01 16.83 125.06
N GLU A 43 23.95 18.12 124.74
CA GLU A 43 23.52 18.59 123.42
C GLU A 43 24.42 18.07 122.29
N LYS A 44 25.74 18.08 122.45
CA LYS A 44 26.67 17.50 121.47
C LYS A 44 26.41 16.01 121.29
N ASN A 45 26.22 15.26 122.37
CA ASN A 45 25.95 13.83 122.34
C ASN A 45 24.61 13.50 121.65
N GLN A 46 23.55 14.27 121.94
CA GLN A 46 22.26 14.17 121.23
C GLN A 46 22.41 14.44 119.73
N ARG A 47 23.14 15.49 119.34
CA ARG A 47 23.43 15.79 117.92
C ARG A 47 24.26 14.70 117.24
N TYR A 48 25.21 14.08 117.94
CA TYR A 48 25.98 12.94 117.42
C TYR A 48 25.09 11.69 117.23
N ASN A 49 24.22 11.38 118.20
CA ASN A 49 23.27 10.26 118.09
C ASN A 49 22.30 10.46 116.92
N GLN A 50 21.65 11.63 116.82
CA GLN A 50 20.76 11.96 115.69
C GLN A 50 21.47 11.86 114.34
N ARG A 51 22.72 12.34 114.26
CA ARG A 51 23.53 12.21 113.04
C ARG A 51 23.90 10.75 112.73
N GLN A 52 24.16 9.94 113.75
CA GLN A 52 24.45 8.52 113.58
C GLN A 52 23.21 7.72 113.17
N GLU A 53 22.03 8.09 113.66
CA GLU A 53 20.74 7.53 113.24
C GLU A 53 20.43 7.88 111.79
N HIS A 54 20.49 9.17 111.41
CA HIS A 54 20.33 9.61 110.02
C HIS A 54 21.30 8.90 109.07
N LEU A 55 22.58 8.78 109.44
CA LEU A 55 23.58 8.08 108.62
C LEU A 55 23.27 6.58 108.47
N LYS A 56 22.72 5.92 109.50
CA LYS A 56 22.26 4.53 109.42
C LYS A 56 21.04 4.40 108.51
N GLU A 57 20.11 5.35 108.56
CA GLU A 57 18.93 5.38 107.68
C GLU A 57 19.33 5.61 106.21
N GLU A 58 20.25 6.54 105.93
CA GLU A 58 20.84 6.73 104.60
C GLU A 58 21.55 5.47 104.11
N GLN A 59 22.39 4.84 104.94
CA GLN A 59 23.06 3.58 104.62
C GLN A 59 22.07 2.45 104.33
N LEU A 60 21.01 2.31 105.13
CA LEU A 60 19.95 1.32 104.90
C LEU A 60 19.18 1.61 103.60
N GLY A 61 18.86 2.88 103.31
CA GLY A 61 18.21 3.31 102.07
C GLY A 61 19.07 3.02 100.84
N HIS A 62 20.38 3.27 100.91
CA HIS A 62 21.33 2.90 99.84
C HIS A 62 21.43 1.38 99.65
N ILE A 63 21.52 0.61 100.74
CA ILE A 63 21.54 -0.87 100.69
C ILE A 63 20.24 -1.40 100.04
N GLN A 64 19.07 -0.89 100.45
CA GLN A 64 17.79 -1.29 99.86
C GLN A 64 17.69 -0.92 98.36
N THR A 65 18.21 0.24 97.97
CA THR A 65 18.24 0.69 96.57
C THR A 65 19.13 -0.21 95.72
N LEU A 66 20.34 -0.55 96.20
CA LEU A 66 21.25 -1.47 95.53
C LEU A 66 20.66 -2.89 95.42
N LEU A 67 20.03 -3.40 96.49
CA LEU A 67 19.34 -4.68 96.47
C LEU A 67 18.18 -4.71 95.48
N LYS A 68 17.47 -3.59 95.29
CA LYS A 68 16.41 -3.48 94.28
C LYS A 68 17.00 -3.48 92.87
N GLN A 69 18.03 -2.67 92.62
CA GLN A 69 18.71 -2.61 91.31
C GLN A 69 19.30 -3.97 90.92
N ALA A 70 19.92 -4.69 91.85
CA ALA A 70 20.44 -6.04 91.61
C ALA A 70 19.32 -7.02 91.22
N LYS A 71 18.18 -7.01 91.91
CA LYS A 71 17.02 -7.86 91.58
C LYS A 71 16.36 -7.49 90.26
N ASP A 72 16.30 -6.21 89.92
CA ASP A 72 15.74 -5.77 88.65
C ASP A 72 16.69 -6.13 87.48
N GLN A 73 18.01 -6.07 87.67
CA GLN A 73 19.00 -6.62 86.72
C GLN A 73 18.94 -8.15 86.60
N GLU A 74 18.74 -8.87 87.71
CA GLU A 74 18.56 -10.33 87.73
C GLU A 74 17.33 -10.72 86.90
N ARG A 75 16.17 -10.07 87.11
CA ARG A 75 14.97 -10.25 86.28
C ARG A 75 15.18 -9.89 84.82
N GLU A 76 15.90 -8.81 84.53
CA GLU A 76 16.25 -8.46 83.16
C GLU A 76 17.12 -9.52 82.48
N LEU A 77 17.97 -10.22 83.23
CA LEU A 77 18.80 -11.32 82.72
C LEU A 77 18.00 -12.62 82.60
N GLU A 78 17.05 -12.89 83.51
CA GLU A 78 16.08 -13.99 83.40
C GLU A 78 15.11 -13.81 82.22
N HIS A 79 14.71 -12.58 81.92
CA HIS A 79 13.81 -12.25 80.80
C HIS A 79 14.53 -12.00 79.46
N LYS A 80 15.86 -11.83 79.46
CA LYS A 80 16.66 -11.90 78.23
C LYS A 80 16.73 -13.37 77.85
N GLU A 81 15.77 -13.81 77.03
CA GLU A 81 15.78 -15.14 76.41
C GLU A 81 17.18 -15.44 75.87
N VAL A 82 17.83 -16.44 76.45
CA VAL A 82 19.14 -16.91 76.01
C VAL A 82 18.93 -17.62 74.69
N VAL A 83 18.95 -16.85 73.60
CA VAL A 83 18.85 -17.36 72.23
C VAL A 83 19.87 -18.48 72.08
N SER A 84 19.40 -19.69 71.79
CA SER A 84 20.30 -20.84 71.67
C SER A 84 21.32 -20.55 70.57
N LYS A 85 22.56 -21.01 70.75
CA LYS A 85 23.57 -20.92 69.70
C LYS A 85 23.06 -21.54 68.40
N GLU A 86 22.32 -22.64 68.51
CA GLU A 86 21.64 -23.30 67.38
C GLU A 86 20.63 -22.39 66.68
N GLN A 87 19.86 -21.57 67.40
CA GLN A 87 18.91 -20.62 66.80
C GLN A 87 19.63 -19.50 66.04
N VAL A 88 20.75 -19.00 66.58
CA VAL A 88 21.60 -18.01 65.89
C VAL A 88 22.28 -18.63 64.67
N GLU A 89 22.81 -19.84 64.79
CA GLU A 89 23.45 -20.58 63.70
C GLU A 89 22.45 -20.94 62.59
N GLN A 90 21.23 -21.36 62.93
CA GLN A 90 20.14 -21.62 61.99
C GLN A 90 19.74 -20.32 61.26
N ALA A 91 19.51 -19.23 61.98
CA ALA A 91 19.17 -17.94 61.37
C ALA A 91 20.30 -17.38 60.48
N LEU A 92 21.57 -17.65 60.82
CA LEU A 92 22.72 -17.27 60.01
C LEU A 92 22.80 -18.12 58.72
N GLN A 93 22.55 -19.43 58.81
CA GLN A 93 22.47 -20.34 57.66
C GLN A 93 21.33 -19.94 56.73
N ASP A 94 20.11 -19.77 57.26
CA ASP A 94 18.93 -19.35 56.51
C ASP A 94 19.19 -18.03 55.77
N ASN A 95 19.77 -17.03 56.46
CA ASN A 95 20.06 -15.73 55.86
C ASN A 95 21.14 -15.82 54.76
N TRP A 96 22.17 -16.66 54.95
CA TRP A 96 23.19 -16.94 53.92
C TRP A 96 22.61 -17.65 52.68
N GLU A 97 21.70 -18.61 52.86
CA GLU A 97 20.99 -19.22 51.74
C GLU A 97 20.08 -18.21 51.03
N LEU A 98 19.42 -17.33 51.78
CA LEU A 98 18.57 -16.27 51.24
C LEU A 98 19.40 -15.25 50.44
N GLU A 99 20.59 -14.89 50.91
CA GLU A 99 21.55 -14.05 50.19
C GLU A 99 22.01 -14.74 48.90
N LYS A 100 22.46 -16.00 48.99
CA LYS A 100 22.89 -16.80 47.83
C LYS A 100 21.78 -17.08 46.81
N THR A 101 20.50 -17.09 47.21
CA THR A 101 19.37 -17.17 46.26
C THR A 101 19.04 -15.81 45.63
N LYS A 102 19.21 -14.70 46.35
CA LYS A 102 19.12 -13.35 45.79
C LYS A 102 20.22 -13.08 44.77
N GLU A 103 21.47 -13.43 45.07
CA GLU A 103 22.60 -13.31 44.15
C GLU A 103 22.36 -14.07 42.84
N ARG A 104 21.93 -15.34 42.92
CA ARG A 104 21.55 -16.13 41.73
C ARG A 104 20.45 -15.47 40.90
N LYS A 105 19.39 -14.96 41.54
CA LYS A 105 18.31 -14.24 40.84
C LYS A 105 18.80 -12.94 40.19
N ILE A 106 19.72 -12.22 40.84
CA ILE A 106 20.33 -11.02 40.26
C ILE A 106 21.15 -11.38 39.01
N GLU A 107 21.90 -12.48 39.05
CA GLU A 107 22.71 -12.94 37.91
C GLU A 107 21.84 -13.50 36.77
N GLU A 108 20.75 -14.21 37.07
CA GLU A 108 19.72 -14.63 36.10
C GLU A 108 19.02 -13.42 35.45
N LEU A 109 18.72 -12.37 36.21
CA LEU A 109 18.16 -11.13 35.66
C LEU A 109 19.17 -10.36 34.80
N ARG A 110 20.47 -10.40 35.14
CA ARG A 110 21.55 -9.81 34.33
C ARG A 110 21.76 -10.54 33.01
N SER A 111 21.72 -11.87 32.99
CA SER A 111 21.82 -12.63 31.74
C SER A 111 20.60 -12.37 30.85
N GLN A 112 19.38 -12.39 31.40
CA GLN A 112 18.16 -12.03 30.68
C GLN A 112 18.20 -10.59 30.12
N LEU A 113 18.75 -9.63 30.89
CA LEU A 113 18.92 -8.25 30.42
C LEU A 113 19.91 -8.16 29.25
N ASN A 114 21.07 -8.83 29.36
CA ASN A 114 22.06 -8.89 28.27
C ASN A 114 21.50 -9.55 27.00
N ASP A 115 20.76 -10.65 27.14
CA ASP A 115 20.11 -11.34 26.02
C ASP A 115 19.08 -10.40 25.36
N LEU A 116 18.27 -9.72 26.16
CA LEU A 116 17.29 -8.74 25.66
C LEU A 116 17.99 -7.57 24.95
N GLU A 117 19.05 -7.00 25.51
CA GLU A 117 19.85 -5.94 24.89
C GLU A 117 20.43 -6.41 23.54
N GLN A 118 20.93 -7.65 23.43
CA GLN A 118 21.38 -8.20 22.14
C GLN A 118 20.23 -8.31 21.13
N THR A 119 19.03 -8.76 21.53
CA THR A 119 17.87 -8.80 20.62
C THR A 119 17.41 -7.41 20.18
N VAL A 120 17.50 -6.40 21.06
CA VAL A 120 17.19 -5.00 20.74
C VAL A 120 18.22 -4.44 19.76
N LEU A 121 19.51 -4.77 19.92
CA LEU A 121 20.57 -4.36 19.01
C LEU A 121 20.43 -5.00 17.62
N THR A 122 20.09 -6.28 17.52
CA THR A 122 19.85 -6.94 16.22
C THR A 122 18.62 -6.38 15.52
N ALA A 123 17.48 -6.26 16.21
CA ALA A 123 16.28 -5.61 15.68
C ALA A 123 16.52 -4.14 15.28
N GLY A 124 17.40 -3.43 16.00
CA GLY A 124 17.85 -2.08 15.66
C GLY A 124 18.61 -2.02 14.32
N ARG A 125 19.51 -2.98 14.08
CA ARG A 125 20.25 -3.10 12.80
C ARG A 125 19.32 -3.48 11.65
N GLU A 126 18.39 -4.42 11.86
CA GLU A 126 17.38 -4.78 10.86
C GLU A 126 16.50 -3.58 10.49
N LYS A 127 16.05 -2.82 11.48
CA LYS A 127 15.29 -1.57 11.26
C LYS A 127 16.07 -0.55 10.44
N GLN A 128 17.38 -0.40 10.70
CA GLN A 128 18.26 0.47 9.90
C GLN A 128 18.36 -0.02 8.45
N TYR A 129 18.64 -1.31 8.25
CA TYR A 129 18.67 -1.93 6.92
C TYR A 129 17.35 -1.71 6.14
N TRP A 130 16.19 -1.90 6.77
CA TRP A 130 14.90 -1.66 6.12
C TRP A 130 14.63 -0.19 5.83
N LEU A 131 15.14 0.74 6.65
CA LEU A 131 15.07 2.18 6.37
C LEU A 131 15.97 2.56 5.19
N ASP A 132 17.20 2.07 5.13
CA ASP A 132 18.13 2.33 4.04
C ASP A 132 17.62 1.73 2.72
N TYR A 133 17.08 0.51 2.77
CA TYR A 133 16.38 -0.09 1.65
C TYR A 133 15.18 0.75 1.21
N LYS A 134 14.29 1.16 2.12
CA LYS A 134 13.14 2.02 1.79
C LYS A 134 13.55 3.36 1.16
N ASN A 135 14.64 3.95 1.65
CA ASN A 135 15.09 5.28 1.25
C ASN A 135 15.90 5.29 -0.05
N VAL A 136 16.68 4.23 -0.32
CA VAL A 136 17.63 4.13 -1.45
C VAL A 136 17.30 2.91 -2.33
N GLY A 137 17.47 1.69 -1.81
CA GLY A 137 17.37 0.45 -2.61
C GLY A 137 16.03 0.28 -3.31
N SER A 138 14.92 0.65 -2.67
CA SER A 138 13.58 0.66 -3.25
C SER A 138 13.46 1.59 -4.46
N LYS A 139 14.15 2.74 -4.46
CA LYS A 139 14.17 3.67 -5.60
C LYS A 139 15.06 3.15 -6.74
N GLU A 140 16.13 2.43 -6.41
CA GLU A 140 17.01 1.81 -7.40
C GLU A 140 16.32 0.62 -8.08
N HIS A 141 15.72 -0.28 -7.30
CA HIS A 141 14.89 -1.36 -7.83
C HIS A 141 13.68 -0.82 -8.63
N ALA A 142 13.01 0.25 -8.17
CA ALA A 142 11.93 0.87 -8.95
C ALA A 142 12.41 1.46 -10.28
N LYS A 143 13.66 1.94 -10.38
CA LYS A 143 14.26 2.34 -11.67
C LYS A 143 14.56 1.13 -12.55
N GLN A 144 15.15 0.08 -11.98
CA GLN A 144 15.45 -1.17 -12.71
C GLN A 144 14.17 -1.81 -13.26
N ILE A 145 13.11 -1.92 -12.45
CA ILE A 145 11.80 -2.42 -12.87
C ILE A 145 11.25 -1.60 -14.03
N ARG A 146 11.25 -0.26 -13.93
CA ARG A 146 10.78 0.61 -15.04
C ARG A 146 11.59 0.47 -16.33
N LEU A 147 12.90 0.27 -16.22
CA LEU A 147 13.75 0.03 -17.41
C LEU A 147 13.39 -1.31 -18.07
N LEU A 148 13.25 -2.37 -17.28
CA LEU A 148 12.83 -3.69 -17.78
C LEU A 148 11.40 -3.67 -18.36
N GLU A 149 10.47 -2.93 -17.75
CA GLU A 149 9.12 -2.71 -18.29
C GLU A 149 9.18 -1.98 -19.65
N GLN A 150 10.04 -0.97 -19.78
CA GLN A 150 10.26 -0.25 -21.05
C GLN A 150 10.90 -1.14 -22.12
N GLU A 151 11.90 -1.96 -21.76
CA GLU A 151 12.55 -2.92 -22.65
C GLU A 151 11.56 -3.98 -23.14
N LEU A 152 10.69 -4.50 -22.27
CA LEU A 152 9.62 -5.44 -22.65
C LEU A 152 8.59 -4.81 -23.59
N LEU A 153 8.17 -3.57 -23.33
CA LEU A 153 7.24 -2.85 -24.20
C LEU A 153 7.86 -2.56 -25.57
N GLN A 154 9.13 -2.18 -25.62
CA GLN A 154 9.84 -1.95 -26.88
C GLN A 154 9.99 -3.27 -27.65
N MET A 155 10.40 -4.36 -26.98
CA MET A 155 10.50 -5.69 -27.60
C MET A 155 9.15 -6.19 -28.15
N GLN A 156 8.05 -5.98 -27.41
CA GLN A 156 6.71 -6.31 -27.88
C GLN A 156 6.33 -5.50 -29.13
N LYS A 157 6.67 -4.21 -29.16
CA LYS A 157 6.45 -3.34 -30.33
C LYS A 157 7.28 -3.81 -31.53
N ASP A 158 8.57 -4.11 -31.34
CA ASP A 158 9.47 -4.60 -32.39
C ASP A 158 8.96 -5.92 -32.99
N PHE A 159 8.45 -6.84 -32.16
CA PHE A 159 7.81 -8.06 -32.62
C PHE A 159 6.52 -7.81 -33.40
N GLN A 160 5.69 -6.84 -32.99
CA GLN A 160 4.50 -6.47 -33.75
C GLN A 160 4.86 -5.85 -35.10
N GLU A 161 5.83 -4.94 -35.15
CA GLU A 161 6.30 -4.34 -36.41
C GLU A 161 6.92 -5.39 -37.36
N MET A 162 7.62 -6.39 -36.81
CA MET A 162 8.14 -7.53 -37.58
C MET A 162 7.01 -8.44 -38.08
N ALA A 163 6.01 -8.76 -37.26
CA ALA A 163 4.86 -9.55 -37.65
C ALA A 163 4.05 -8.86 -38.76
N ASP A 164 3.77 -7.57 -38.59
CA ASP A 164 3.15 -6.69 -39.59
C ASP A 164 3.94 -6.67 -40.91
N HIS A 165 5.26 -6.55 -40.85
CA HIS A 165 6.12 -6.59 -42.04
C HIS A 165 6.06 -7.94 -42.75
N MET A 166 6.13 -9.05 -42.00
CA MET A 166 5.99 -10.40 -42.56
C MET A 166 4.62 -10.61 -43.19
N GLN A 167 3.55 -10.14 -42.55
CA GLN A 167 2.19 -10.21 -43.08
C GLN A 167 2.05 -9.43 -44.38
N ARG A 168 2.48 -8.16 -44.43
CA ARG A 168 2.46 -7.33 -45.65
C ARG A 168 3.29 -7.96 -46.78
N SER A 169 4.44 -8.55 -46.45
CA SER A 169 5.29 -9.26 -47.41
C SER A 169 4.58 -10.50 -47.97
N LEU A 170 3.98 -11.32 -47.10
CA LEU A 170 3.19 -12.48 -47.51
C LEU A 170 2.03 -12.04 -48.42
N ASP A 171 1.23 -11.07 -47.99
CA ASP A 171 0.09 -10.56 -48.77
C ASP A 171 0.55 -10.01 -50.14
N ALA A 172 1.69 -9.32 -50.21
CA ALA A 172 2.27 -8.88 -51.48
C ALA A 172 2.66 -10.05 -52.39
N THR A 173 3.30 -11.11 -51.85
CA THR A 173 3.66 -12.30 -52.64
C THR A 173 2.43 -13.09 -53.09
N VAL A 174 1.42 -13.24 -52.24
CA VAL A 174 0.14 -13.91 -52.57
C VAL A 174 -0.59 -13.13 -53.66
N ASN A 175 -0.66 -11.81 -53.56
CA ASN A 175 -1.27 -10.97 -54.60
C ASN A 175 -0.52 -11.03 -55.93
N GLU A 176 0.81 -11.16 -55.92
CA GLU A 176 1.58 -11.33 -57.16
C GLU A 176 1.39 -12.74 -57.76
N ILE A 177 1.36 -13.80 -56.95
CA ILE A 177 1.03 -15.17 -57.39
C ILE A 177 -0.40 -15.20 -57.98
N ASN A 178 -1.37 -14.55 -57.35
CA ASN A 178 -2.74 -14.46 -57.85
C ASN A 178 -2.79 -13.75 -59.22
N LYS A 179 -2.14 -12.59 -59.35
CA LYS A 179 -2.04 -11.89 -60.66
C LYS A 179 -1.34 -12.72 -61.74
N GLN A 180 -0.30 -13.48 -61.39
CA GLN A 180 0.40 -14.35 -62.34
C GLN A 180 -0.44 -15.56 -62.74
N THR A 181 -1.16 -16.16 -61.81
CA THR A 181 -2.06 -17.29 -62.09
C THR A 181 -3.29 -16.86 -62.88
N GLU A 182 -3.89 -15.70 -62.59
CA GLU A 182 -4.94 -15.07 -63.41
C GLU A 182 -4.48 -14.87 -64.86
N LYS A 183 -3.32 -14.25 -65.08
CA LYS A 183 -2.73 -14.10 -66.42
C LYS A 183 -2.54 -15.44 -67.13
N GLN A 184 -1.96 -16.43 -66.45
CA GLN A 184 -1.78 -17.77 -67.03
C GLN A 184 -3.11 -18.48 -67.34
N ILE A 185 -4.16 -18.23 -66.55
CA ILE A 185 -5.50 -18.74 -66.81
C ILE A 185 -6.09 -18.07 -68.06
N ASP A 186 -5.95 -16.75 -68.18
CA ASP A 186 -6.46 -15.99 -69.33
C ASP A 186 -5.68 -16.29 -70.62
N ASP A 187 -4.35 -16.42 -70.56
CA ASP A 187 -3.52 -16.90 -71.68
C ASP A 187 -3.97 -18.30 -72.15
N LYS A 188 -4.28 -19.21 -71.21
CA LYS A 188 -4.82 -20.54 -71.52
C LYS A 188 -6.23 -20.49 -72.09
N LYS A 189 -7.12 -19.63 -71.58
CA LYS A 189 -8.46 -19.39 -72.17
C LYS A 189 -8.33 -18.87 -73.60
N HIS A 190 -7.44 -17.90 -73.83
CA HIS A 190 -7.19 -17.34 -75.15
C HIS A 190 -6.65 -18.40 -76.11
N LEU A 191 -5.62 -19.15 -75.72
CA LEU A 191 -5.07 -20.24 -76.55
C LEU A 191 -6.11 -21.31 -76.86
N ALA A 192 -6.89 -21.75 -75.87
CA ALA A 192 -7.97 -22.72 -76.07
C ALA A 192 -9.07 -22.18 -77.01
N SER A 193 -9.45 -20.90 -76.86
CA SER A 193 -10.42 -20.25 -77.75
C SER A 193 -9.88 -20.12 -79.19
N GLU A 194 -8.61 -19.78 -79.37
CA GLU A 194 -8.00 -19.69 -80.69
C GLU A 194 -7.90 -21.07 -81.35
N GLN A 195 -7.51 -22.10 -80.58
CA GLN A 195 -7.48 -23.48 -81.06
C GLN A 195 -8.89 -23.96 -81.45
N ALA A 196 -9.92 -23.70 -80.63
CA ALA A 196 -11.30 -24.01 -80.98
C ALA A 196 -11.72 -23.32 -82.29
N ILE A 197 -11.45 -22.01 -82.44
CA ILE A 197 -11.75 -21.24 -83.66
C ILE A 197 -10.99 -21.76 -84.89
N ARG A 198 -9.78 -22.32 -84.72
CA ARG A 198 -9.02 -22.97 -85.81
C ARG A 198 -9.66 -24.28 -86.29
N HIS A 199 -10.48 -24.94 -85.47
CA HIS A 199 -11.21 -26.16 -85.83
C HIS A 199 -12.62 -25.90 -86.39
N LEU A 200 -13.07 -24.64 -86.45
CA LEU A 200 -14.37 -24.26 -87.04
C LEU A 200 -14.30 -24.08 -88.58
N ASP A 201 -15.45 -24.19 -89.22
CA ASP A 201 -15.62 -23.91 -90.64
C ASP A 201 -15.31 -22.45 -91.00
N LYS A 202 -14.92 -22.24 -92.27
CA LYS A 202 -14.46 -20.93 -92.77
C LYS A 202 -15.50 -19.82 -92.58
N GLN A 203 -16.79 -20.13 -92.74
CA GLN A 203 -17.88 -19.17 -92.54
C GLN A 203 -18.02 -18.79 -91.06
N THR A 204 -18.18 -19.77 -90.17
CA THR A 204 -18.31 -19.54 -88.72
C THR A 204 -17.11 -18.79 -88.14
N ARG A 205 -15.90 -19.08 -88.62
CA ARG A 205 -14.68 -18.34 -88.24
C ARG A 205 -14.70 -16.87 -88.68
N GLN A 206 -15.37 -16.54 -89.78
CA GLN A 206 -15.51 -15.15 -90.24
C GLN A 206 -16.57 -14.42 -89.40
N GLU A 207 -17.72 -15.06 -89.15
CA GLU A 207 -18.79 -14.55 -88.29
C GLU A 207 -18.28 -14.24 -86.86
N VAL A 208 -17.43 -15.09 -86.29
CA VAL A 208 -16.80 -14.84 -84.97
C VAL A 208 -15.92 -13.59 -84.99
N LYS A 209 -15.11 -13.37 -86.05
CA LYS A 209 -14.26 -12.16 -86.15
C LYS A 209 -15.08 -10.89 -86.30
N GLU A 210 -16.16 -10.94 -87.08
CA GLU A 210 -17.06 -9.81 -87.26
C GLU A 210 -17.81 -9.50 -85.96
N ASN A 211 -18.24 -10.53 -85.22
CA ASN A 211 -18.83 -10.37 -83.90
C ASN A 211 -17.86 -9.77 -82.88
N ASP A 212 -16.59 -10.18 -82.88
CA ASP A 212 -15.55 -9.60 -82.02
C ASP A 212 -15.22 -8.15 -82.40
N TRP A 213 -15.26 -7.80 -83.68
CA TRP A 213 -15.12 -6.41 -84.12
C TRP A 213 -16.31 -5.55 -83.64
N LEU A 214 -17.55 -6.01 -83.88
CA LEU A 214 -18.78 -5.36 -83.43
C LEU A 214 -18.83 -5.19 -81.90
N LYS A 215 -18.32 -6.16 -81.13
CA LYS A 215 -18.20 -6.06 -79.66
C LYS A 215 -17.26 -4.94 -79.23
N ARG A 216 -16.09 -4.79 -79.87
CA ARG A 216 -15.14 -3.70 -79.56
C ARG A 216 -15.74 -2.34 -79.91
N GLU A 217 -16.35 -2.25 -81.08
CA GLU A 217 -17.00 -1.03 -81.57
C GLU A 217 -18.17 -0.61 -80.66
N ALA A 218 -19.04 -1.55 -80.28
CA ALA A 218 -20.11 -1.31 -79.32
C ALA A 218 -19.58 -0.89 -77.93
N GLN A 219 -18.43 -1.41 -77.50
CA GLN A 219 -17.81 -1.00 -76.24
C GLN A 219 -17.20 0.40 -76.33
N PHE A 220 -16.64 0.79 -77.49
CA PHE A 220 -16.16 2.15 -77.73
C PHE A 220 -17.30 3.17 -77.59
N TYR A 221 -18.43 2.97 -78.29
CA TYR A 221 -19.60 3.84 -78.15
C TYR A 221 -20.20 3.87 -76.75
N ARG A 222 -20.22 2.74 -76.02
CA ARG A 222 -20.65 2.74 -74.60
C ARG A 222 -19.77 3.62 -73.72
N ASN A 223 -18.45 3.60 -73.94
CA ASN A 223 -17.53 4.44 -73.19
C ASN A 223 -17.72 5.92 -73.53
N GLU A 224 -17.92 6.26 -74.81
CA GLU A 224 -18.23 7.64 -75.23
C GLU A 224 -19.56 8.14 -74.64
N VAL A 225 -20.61 7.30 -74.66
CA VAL A 225 -21.90 7.62 -74.04
C VAL A 225 -21.73 7.84 -72.53
N ALA A 226 -21.01 6.98 -71.81
CA ALA A 226 -20.80 7.17 -70.37
C ALA A 226 -20.03 8.47 -70.04
N VAL A 227 -19.04 8.85 -70.85
CA VAL A 227 -18.34 10.15 -70.71
C VAL A 227 -19.27 11.32 -71.02
N MET A 228 -20.14 11.17 -72.02
CA MET A 228 -21.12 12.19 -72.39
C MET A 228 -22.20 12.36 -71.31
N GLU A 229 -22.70 11.27 -70.72
CA GLU A 229 -23.65 11.28 -69.61
C GLU A 229 -23.07 12.02 -68.39
N VAL A 230 -21.81 11.77 -68.02
CA VAL A 230 -21.13 12.50 -66.93
C VAL A 230 -20.98 13.99 -67.24
N SER A 231 -20.68 14.36 -68.50
CA SER A 231 -20.55 15.79 -68.85
C SER A 231 -21.91 16.50 -68.92
N VAL A 232 -22.98 15.83 -69.35
CA VAL A 232 -24.36 16.33 -69.29
C VAL A 232 -24.82 16.50 -67.84
N GLN A 233 -24.62 15.49 -66.97
CA GLN A 233 -24.96 15.58 -65.54
C GLN A 233 -24.24 16.76 -64.87
N LYS A 234 -22.98 17.01 -65.22
CA LYS A 234 -22.25 18.18 -64.72
C LYS A 234 -22.87 19.50 -65.23
N LEU A 235 -23.20 19.61 -66.52
CA LEU A 235 -23.84 20.81 -67.06
C LEU A 235 -25.24 21.06 -66.48
N GLU A 236 -26.00 19.99 -66.19
CA GLU A 236 -27.29 20.08 -65.50
C GLU A 236 -27.10 20.60 -64.06
N GLN A 237 -26.11 20.09 -63.33
CA GLN A 237 -25.75 20.58 -62.00
C GLN A 237 -25.31 22.05 -62.01
N ASP A 238 -24.36 22.41 -62.88
CA ASP A 238 -23.85 23.79 -63.04
C ASP A 238 -25.02 24.76 -63.38
N ASN A 239 -25.97 24.33 -64.21
CA ASN A 239 -27.16 25.14 -64.57
C ASN A 239 -28.16 25.27 -63.40
N LEU A 240 -28.38 24.23 -62.60
CA LEU A 240 -29.20 24.31 -61.39
C LEU A 240 -28.58 25.27 -60.36
N GLU A 241 -27.26 25.27 -60.20
CA GLU A 241 -26.53 26.20 -59.32
C GLU A 241 -26.65 27.65 -59.81
N LEU A 242 -26.44 27.90 -61.11
CA LEU A 242 -26.63 29.23 -61.70
C LEU A 242 -28.07 29.72 -61.58
N MET A 243 -29.05 28.84 -61.75
CA MET A 243 -30.47 29.16 -61.53
C MET A 243 -30.75 29.51 -60.06
N SER A 244 -30.17 28.79 -59.09
CA SER A 244 -30.28 29.14 -57.66
C SER A 244 -29.72 30.53 -57.39
N GLN A 245 -28.52 30.83 -57.88
CA GLN A 245 -27.88 32.14 -57.75
C GLN A 245 -28.74 33.25 -58.36
N LEU A 246 -29.32 33.03 -59.55
CA LEU A 246 -30.24 33.99 -60.16
C LEU A 246 -31.54 34.20 -59.36
N PHE A 247 -32.07 33.15 -58.71
CA PHE A 247 -33.21 33.29 -57.80
C PHE A 247 -32.83 34.07 -56.53
N GLU A 248 -31.65 33.79 -55.95
CA GLU A 248 -31.12 34.50 -54.78
C GLU A 248 -30.91 35.99 -55.09
N CYS A 249 -30.18 36.33 -56.17
CA CYS A 249 -30.00 37.72 -56.59
C CYS A 249 -31.34 38.42 -56.86
N ARG A 250 -32.31 37.74 -57.50
CA ARG A 250 -33.65 38.31 -57.73
C ARG A 250 -34.43 38.53 -56.44
N LEU A 251 -34.26 37.67 -55.43
CA LEU A 251 -34.84 37.86 -54.10
C LEU A 251 -34.16 39.01 -53.35
N GLU A 252 -32.86 39.21 -53.51
CA GLU A 252 -32.12 40.36 -52.97
C GLU A 252 -32.56 41.67 -53.63
N ASP A 253 -32.65 41.73 -54.95
CA ASP A 253 -33.18 42.88 -55.70
C ASP A 253 -34.61 43.22 -55.28
N LEU A 254 -35.46 42.21 -55.01
CA LEU A 254 -36.81 42.41 -54.47
C LEU A 254 -36.78 42.95 -53.03
N LYS A 255 -35.88 42.44 -52.17
CA LYS A 255 -35.67 42.95 -50.80
C LYS A 255 -35.18 44.40 -50.82
N ILE A 256 -34.24 44.74 -51.70
CA ILE A 256 -33.72 46.10 -51.91
C ILE A 256 -34.83 47.01 -52.41
N SER A 257 -35.54 46.62 -53.46
CA SER A 257 -36.67 47.37 -54.01
C SER A 257 -37.73 47.63 -52.94
N ARG A 258 -38.11 46.60 -52.17
CA ARG A 258 -39.05 46.73 -51.05
C ARG A 258 -38.56 47.71 -49.98
N LYS A 259 -37.27 47.68 -49.61
CA LYS A 259 -36.67 48.66 -48.68
C LYS A 259 -36.79 50.07 -49.26
N VAL A 260 -36.41 50.29 -50.52
CA VAL A 260 -36.52 51.60 -51.19
C VAL A 260 -37.96 52.11 -51.23
N PHE A 261 -38.94 51.26 -51.57
CA PHE A 261 -40.36 51.63 -51.55
C PHE A 261 -40.83 52.03 -50.13
N LEU A 262 -40.44 51.29 -49.09
CA LEU A 262 -40.77 51.62 -47.70
C LEU A 262 -40.13 52.95 -47.26
N THR A 263 -38.85 53.16 -47.57
CA THR A 263 -38.13 54.39 -47.22
C THR A 263 -38.66 55.62 -47.97
N GLN A 264 -38.95 55.52 -49.28
CA GLN A 264 -39.37 56.68 -50.08
C GLN A 264 -40.88 56.96 -50.06
N VAL A 265 -41.74 55.93 -50.03
CA VAL A 265 -43.20 56.12 -50.16
C VAL A 265 -43.90 56.13 -48.81
N ALA A 266 -43.40 55.38 -47.82
CA ALA A 266 -44.01 55.32 -46.49
C ALA A 266 -43.32 56.22 -45.45
N GLY A 267 -42.09 56.69 -45.72
CA GLY A 267 -41.38 57.63 -44.84
C GLY A 267 -40.91 57.06 -43.51
N LEU A 268 -40.82 55.73 -43.38
CA LEU A 268 -40.25 55.08 -42.19
C LEU A 268 -38.72 54.96 -42.31
N GLU A 269 -38.00 55.49 -41.32
CA GLU A 269 -36.60 55.11 -41.09
C GLU A 269 -36.51 53.67 -40.57
N ILE A 270 -35.47 52.95 -40.99
CA ILE A 270 -35.35 51.51 -40.80
C ILE A 270 -34.76 51.22 -39.41
N ALA A 271 -35.62 50.94 -38.44
CA ALA A 271 -35.28 50.05 -37.33
C ALA A 271 -35.29 48.57 -37.80
N GLU A 272 -34.69 47.69 -37.02
CA GLU A 272 -34.38 46.29 -37.37
C GLU A 272 -35.56 45.48 -37.97
N PRO A 273 -35.27 44.48 -38.84
CA PRO A 273 -36.28 43.76 -39.64
C PRO A 273 -37.07 42.70 -38.83
N GLY A 274 -37.65 43.08 -37.69
CA GLY A 274 -38.25 42.18 -36.70
C GLY A 274 -39.77 41.97 -36.79
N LEU A 275 -40.46 42.35 -37.87
CA LEU A 275 -41.94 42.29 -37.91
C LEU A 275 -42.58 41.44 -39.02
N LEU A 276 -41.79 40.96 -40.00
CA LEU A 276 -42.30 40.15 -41.13
C LEU A 276 -41.32 39.04 -41.57
N GLY A 277 -40.38 38.66 -40.70
CA GLY A 277 -39.54 37.46 -40.86
C GLY A 277 -40.05 36.26 -40.04
N GLU A 278 -40.56 36.52 -38.84
CA GLU A 278 -40.92 35.49 -37.86
C GLU A 278 -42.07 34.56 -38.29
N ASP A 279 -42.98 35.03 -39.15
CA ASP A 279 -44.12 34.24 -39.65
C ASP A 279 -43.74 33.21 -40.73
N LEU A 280 -42.51 33.25 -41.27
CA LEU A 280 -42.05 32.27 -42.26
C LEU A 280 -41.21 31.14 -41.63
N GLU A 281 -40.38 31.44 -40.63
CA GLU A 281 -39.58 30.42 -39.92
C GLU A 281 -40.40 29.57 -38.93
N LYS A 282 -41.60 30.04 -38.54
CA LYS A 282 -42.52 29.28 -37.66
C LYS A 282 -43.22 28.09 -38.31
N LEU A 283 -42.99 27.85 -39.61
CA LEU A 283 -43.62 26.75 -40.37
C LEU A 283 -42.71 25.52 -40.57
N GLU A 284 -41.42 25.58 -40.22
CA GLU A 284 -40.45 24.50 -40.51
C GLU A 284 -40.01 23.66 -39.29
N LEU A 285 -40.75 23.69 -38.17
CA LEU A 285 -40.50 22.82 -37.01
C LEU A 285 -41.78 22.19 -36.43
N SER A 286 -42.29 21.15 -37.10
CA SER A 286 -43.14 20.11 -36.50
C SER A 286 -42.89 18.78 -37.18
N ASP A 287 -42.17 17.88 -36.51
CA ASP A 287 -41.73 16.62 -37.10
C ASP A 287 -42.76 15.48 -36.91
N HIS A 288 -42.65 14.49 -37.81
CA HIS A 288 -43.20 13.13 -37.77
C HIS A 288 -44.66 12.85 -38.20
N SER A 289 -44.72 12.07 -39.29
CA SER A 289 -45.55 10.88 -39.50
C SER A 289 -46.81 10.97 -40.41
N ALA A 290 -46.96 9.89 -41.19
CA ALA A 290 -48.14 9.45 -41.92
C ALA A 290 -48.63 10.23 -43.18
N ARG A 291 -48.16 9.74 -44.33
CA ARG A 291 -48.95 9.35 -45.52
C ARG A 291 -49.68 10.41 -46.39
N THR A 292 -49.45 10.24 -47.70
CA THR A 292 -50.21 10.70 -48.90
C THR A 292 -49.97 12.13 -49.40
N PRO A 293 -50.25 12.42 -50.71
CA PRO A 293 -50.59 11.53 -51.82
C PRO A 293 -49.59 11.57 -53.00
N SER A 294 -49.59 10.51 -53.82
CA SER A 294 -48.80 10.44 -55.06
C SER A 294 -49.36 11.39 -56.13
N ARG A 295 -48.48 12.23 -56.69
CA ARG A 295 -48.74 12.96 -57.95
C ARG A 295 -48.79 11.93 -59.10
N PRO A 296 -49.75 12.00 -60.05
CA PRO A 296 -49.94 10.93 -61.03
C PRO A 296 -48.74 10.80 -61.98
N LYS A 297 -48.25 9.56 -62.14
CA LYS A 297 -47.21 9.22 -63.14
C LYS A 297 -47.78 9.38 -64.55
N SER A 298 -46.97 9.91 -65.47
CA SER A 298 -47.32 10.02 -66.89
C SER A 298 -47.63 8.66 -67.50
N ALA A 299 -48.67 8.59 -68.34
CA ALA A 299 -49.13 7.38 -69.02
C ALA A 299 -48.04 6.71 -69.90
N ILE A 300 -46.99 7.46 -70.26
CA ILE A 300 -45.85 6.97 -71.05
C ILE A 300 -45.02 5.94 -70.26
N LEU A 301 -44.80 6.15 -68.96
CA LEU A 301 -44.00 5.23 -68.12
C LEU A 301 -44.67 3.86 -67.95
N ALA A 302 -46.00 3.85 -67.74
CA ALA A 302 -46.77 2.62 -67.57
C ALA A 302 -46.83 1.75 -68.84
N ALA A 303 -46.63 2.35 -70.02
CA ALA A 303 -46.59 1.62 -71.30
C ALA A 303 -45.23 0.93 -71.55
N VAL A 304 -44.13 1.46 -70.98
CA VAL A 304 -42.78 0.89 -71.10
C VAL A 304 -42.63 -0.32 -70.18
N GLU A 305 -43.02 -0.21 -68.90
CA GLU A 305 -42.97 -1.31 -67.93
C GLU A 305 -43.74 -2.55 -68.43
N LYS A 306 -44.88 -2.35 -69.11
CA LYS A 306 -45.70 -3.44 -69.67
C LYS A 306 -45.11 -4.17 -70.89
N LYS A 307 -44.10 -3.61 -71.56
CA LYS A 307 -43.44 -4.25 -72.72
C LYS A 307 -42.17 -5.01 -72.37
N VAL A 308 -41.55 -4.72 -71.22
CA VAL A 308 -40.31 -5.38 -70.77
C VAL A 308 -40.59 -6.74 -70.11
N PHE A 309 -41.79 -6.95 -69.58
CA PHE A 309 -42.17 -8.16 -68.81
C PHE A 309 -43.01 -9.20 -69.59
N SER A 310 -43.01 -9.17 -70.94
CA SER A 310 -43.84 -10.10 -71.73
C SER A 310 -43.13 -10.66 -72.97
N LEU A 311 -42.20 -11.59 -72.76
CA LEU A 311 -41.86 -12.64 -73.74
C LEU A 311 -41.56 -13.96 -73.00
N PRO A 312 -41.85 -15.14 -73.58
CA PRO A 312 -42.04 -16.38 -72.81
C PRO A 312 -40.82 -17.31 -72.79
N GLU A 313 -40.75 -18.15 -71.75
CA GLU A 313 -39.89 -19.34 -71.65
C GLU A 313 -40.36 -20.52 -72.54
N ASN A 314 -39.53 -21.57 -72.57
CA ASN A 314 -39.63 -22.85 -73.30
C ASN A 314 -39.21 -22.73 -74.78
N PHE A 315 -38.42 -23.63 -75.37
CA PHE A 315 -38.14 -25.05 -75.12
C PHE A 315 -36.64 -25.36 -75.42
N GLU A 316 -36.04 -26.56 -75.30
CA GLU A 316 -36.48 -27.95 -75.01
C GLU A 316 -35.71 -28.57 -73.81
N ARG A 317 -35.71 -29.90 -73.67
CA ARG A 317 -34.90 -30.77 -72.78
C ARG A 317 -34.49 -32.00 -73.60
N GLU A 318 -33.22 -32.39 -73.61
CA GLU A 318 -32.80 -33.75 -74.01
C GLU A 318 -31.85 -34.36 -72.96
N GLU A 319 -31.72 -35.69 -73.01
CA GLU A 319 -31.24 -36.53 -71.91
C GLU A 319 -29.75 -36.94 -72.03
N THR A 320 -29.20 -37.44 -70.93
CA THR A 320 -27.82 -37.95 -70.74
C THR A 320 -27.64 -39.37 -71.35
N PRO A 321 -26.53 -40.14 -71.22
CA PRO A 321 -25.27 -39.91 -70.46
C PRO A 321 -23.94 -40.37 -71.11
N THR A 322 -22.80 -39.96 -70.52
CA THR A 322 -21.58 -40.81 -70.46
C THR A 322 -20.84 -40.61 -69.15
N GLU A 323 -20.39 -41.70 -68.54
CA GLU A 323 -19.68 -41.77 -67.26
C GLU A 323 -18.22 -41.30 -67.38
N LEU A 324 -17.70 -40.58 -66.38
CA LEU A 324 -16.27 -40.57 -66.03
C LEU A 324 -16.04 -39.99 -64.62
N ASP A 325 -15.64 -40.90 -63.73
CA ASP A 325 -15.13 -40.76 -62.36
C ASP A 325 -15.14 -39.38 -61.68
N SER A 326 -15.96 -39.28 -60.64
CA SER A 326 -15.85 -38.25 -59.61
C SER A 326 -14.59 -38.45 -58.76
N MET A 327 -13.44 -37.96 -59.23
CA MET A 327 -12.29 -37.75 -58.34
C MET A 327 -12.59 -36.62 -57.36
N ASP A 328 -12.78 -36.98 -56.10
CA ASP A 328 -13.14 -36.08 -55.01
C ASP A 328 -12.04 -35.03 -54.74
N LEU A 329 -12.32 -33.79 -55.14
CA LEU A 329 -11.45 -32.64 -54.95
C LEU A 329 -11.22 -32.30 -53.46
N GLY A 330 -12.11 -32.77 -52.56
CA GLY A 330 -11.97 -32.58 -51.11
C GLY A 330 -10.74 -33.29 -50.54
N THR A 331 -10.43 -34.49 -51.03
CA THR A 331 -9.32 -35.32 -50.55
C THR A 331 -7.92 -34.74 -50.87
N PHE A 332 -7.81 -33.85 -51.86
CA PHE A 332 -6.54 -33.20 -52.22
C PHE A 332 -6.28 -31.89 -51.46
N LEU A 333 -7.33 -31.20 -51.01
CA LEU A 333 -7.24 -29.94 -50.26
C LEU A 333 -7.17 -30.15 -48.74
N TYR A 334 -7.79 -31.21 -48.22
CA TYR A 334 -7.71 -31.60 -46.83
C TYR A 334 -7.15 -33.02 -46.72
N GLY A 335 -5.89 -33.12 -46.32
CA GLY A 335 -5.17 -34.39 -46.23
C GLY A 335 -5.91 -35.41 -45.35
N ARG A 336 -5.94 -36.67 -45.85
CA ARG A 336 -6.45 -37.90 -45.21
C ARG A 336 -6.82 -37.76 -43.73
N GLN A 337 -8.12 -37.65 -43.47
CA GLN A 337 -8.68 -37.43 -42.14
C GLN A 337 -8.34 -38.57 -41.15
N GLY A 338 -7.26 -38.40 -40.39
CA GLY A 338 -6.91 -39.23 -39.25
C GLY A 338 -7.52 -38.67 -37.96
N ASP A 339 -8.42 -39.45 -37.34
CA ASP A 339 -8.71 -39.47 -35.91
C ASP A 339 -8.95 -38.14 -35.17
N PHE A 340 -9.89 -37.34 -35.68
CA PHE A 340 -10.47 -36.19 -34.93
C PHE A 340 -11.10 -36.59 -33.57
N GLN A 341 -11.32 -37.88 -33.31
CA GLN A 341 -11.83 -38.36 -32.02
C GLN A 341 -10.87 -38.16 -30.83
N GLN A 342 -9.55 -38.03 -31.04
CA GLN A 342 -8.63 -37.74 -29.93
C GLN A 342 -8.75 -36.29 -29.40
N TYR A 343 -9.13 -35.34 -30.26
CA TYR A 343 -9.26 -33.93 -29.86
C TYR A 343 -10.56 -33.64 -29.10
N LEU A 344 -11.59 -34.50 -29.23
CA LEU A 344 -12.88 -34.36 -28.54
C LEU A 344 -12.88 -34.83 -27.08
N GLN A 345 -11.79 -35.44 -26.58
CA GLN A 345 -11.68 -35.87 -25.17
C GLN A 345 -11.14 -34.77 -24.23
N LEU A 346 -10.79 -33.60 -24.76
CA LEU A 346 -10.34 -32.45 -23.97
C LEU A 346 -11.54 -31.54 -23.70
N GLY A 347 -12.12 -31.68 -22.49
CA GLY A 347 -13.15 -30.77 -21.99
C GLY A 347 -12.68 -29.31 -21.87
N PRO A 348 -13.58 -28.35 -21.58
CA PRO A 348 -13.28 -26.93 -21.55
C PRO A 348 -12.06 -26.64 -20.66
N LEU A 349 -11.08 -25.92 -21.23
CA LEU A 349 -9.75 -25.73 -20.66
C LEU A 349 -9.72 -24.67 -19.55
N GLU A 350 -10.53 -24.85 -18.52
CA GLU A 350 -10.49 -24.01 -17.33
C GLU A 350 -9.22 -24.29 -16.51
N LEU A 351 -8.29 -23.33 -16.56
CA LEU A 351 -7.29 -23.06 -15.53
C LEU A 351 -6.50 -24.27 -14.99
N LYS A 352 -5.82 -25.02 -15.88
CA LYS A 352 -4.67 -25.83 -15.45
C LYS A 352 -3.51 -24.92 -15.02
N LEU A 353 -3.54 -24.51 -13.75
CA LEU A 353 -2.39 -23.96 -13.05
C LEU A 353 -1.21 -24.95 -13.14
N LEU A 354 -0.18 -24.60 -13.91
CA LEU A 354 1.04 -25.37 -14.02
C LEU A 354 1.86 -25.25 -12.73
N SER A 355 1.55 -26.08 -11.73
CA SER A 355 2.34 -26.18 -10.50
C SER A 355 3.67 -26.90 -10.77
N VAL A 356 4.73 -26.14 -11.06
CA VAL A 356 6.09 -26.67 -11.20
C VAL A 356 6.66 -26.97 -9.81
N VAL A 357 6.60 -28.22 -9.37
CA VAL A 357 7.29 -28.69 -8.17
C VAL A 357 8.74 -29.04 -8.53
N GLY A 358 9.65 -28.11 -8.30
CA GLY A 358 11.09 -28.33 -8.47
C GLY A 358 11.61 -29.37 -7.46
N ARG A 359 12.18 -30.48 -7.94
CA ARG A 359 12.84 -31.48 -7.09
C ARG A 359 14.35 -31.20 -7.05
N GLY A 360 14.87 -30.84 -5.88
CA GLY A 360 16.29 -30.50 -5.70
C GLY A 360 17.21 -31.68 -6.01
N LEU A 361 18.01 -31.56 -7.08
CA LEU A 361 19.08 -32.49 -7.41
C LEU A 361 20.36 -32.09 -6.68
N HIS A 362 20.95 -33.02 -5.93
CA HIS A 362 22.25 -32.82 -5.31
C HIS A 362 23.34 -32.86 -6.38
N ILE A 363 23.96 -31.72 -6.65
CA ILE A 363 25.12 -31.62 -7.54
C ILE A 363 26.31 -32.25 -6.81
N LYS A 364 26.77 -33.42 -7.29
CA LYS A 364 28.07 -33.96 -6.88
C LYS A 364 29.19 -33.08 -7.46
N PRO A 365 30.26 -32.79 -6.71
CA PRO A 365 31.41 -32.08 -7.27
C PRO A 365 31.99 -32.92 -8.42
N LEU A 366 32.24 -32.27 -9.56
CA LEU A 366 32.83 -32.93 -10.71
C LEU A 366 34.34 -33.05 -10.50
N ASP A 367 34.84 -34.28 -10.43
CA ASP A 367 36.27 -34.54 -10.34
C ASP A 367 37.02 -33.96 -11.54
N SER A 368 38.11 -33.26 -11.25
CA SER A 368 38.98 -32.68 -12.26
C SER A 368 39.74 -33.77 -13.03
N THR A 369 39.31 -34.10 -14.25
CA THR A 369 40.17 -34.41 -15.43
C THR A 369 39.30 -34.65 -16.68
N ILE A 370 39.01 -33.59 -17.44
CA ILE A 370 38.75 -33.72 -18.89
C ILE A 370 39.50 -32.59 -19.60
N LYS A 371 40.53 -32.94 -20.38
CA LYS A 371 41.19 -32.02 -21.30
C LYS A 371 40.34 -31.91 -22.57
N GLY A 372 39.63 -30.80 -22.72
CA GLY A 372 38.88 -30.44 -23.94
C GLY A 372 39.13 -28.97 -24.26
N ALA A 373 39.44 -28.67 -25.53
CA ALA A 373 39.81 -27.32 -25.95
C ALA A 373 38.63 -26.35 -25.84
N ILE A 374 38.87 -25.17 -25.26
CA ILE A 374 37.91 -24.06 -25.18
C ILE A 374 38.35 -22.99 -26.20
N PRO A 375 37.48 -22.53 -27.11
CA PRO A 375 37.77 -21.39 -27.97
C PRO A 375 37.87 -20.10 -27.14
N GLU A 376 38.72 -19.16 -27.54
CA GLU A 376 38.96 -17.90 -26.83
C GLU A 376 37.66 -17.08 -26.65
N GLN A 377 37.03 -17.17 -25.48
CA GLN A 377 36.00 -16.24 -25.06
C GLN A 377 36.65 -15.06 -24.33
N LYS A 378 36.27 -13.85 -24.76
CA LYS A 378 36.73 -12.58 -24.18
C LYS A 378 36.56 -12.59 -22.66
N ALA A 379 37.64 -12.24 -21.96
CA ALA A 379 37.67 -12.24 -20.50
C ALA A 379 36.54 -11.37 -19.91
N TRP A 380 35.70 -11.98 -19.08
CA TRP A 380 34.77 -11.24 -18.23
C TRP A 380 35.56 -10.38 -17.24
N PRO A 381 35.15 -9.12 -16.98
CA PRO A 381 35.96 -8.15 -16.23
C PRO A 381 36.01 -8.38 -14.71
N VAL A 382 35.42 -9.47 -14.20
CA VAL A 382 35.39 -9.80 -12.76
C VAL A 382 35.80 -11.25 -12.57
N THR A 383 36.98 -11.46 -11.97
CA THR A 383 37.41 -12.80 -11.53
C THR A 383 36.93 -13.07 -10.09
N CYS A 384 36.79 -14.35 -9.73
CA CYS A 384 36.35 -14.75 -8.39
C CYS A 384 37.27 -14.26 -7.25
N GLN A 385 38.53 -13.90 -7.56
CA GLN A 385 39.44 -13.26 -6.62
C GLN A 385 39.00 -11.83 -6.26
N MET A 386 38.55 -11.05 -7.25
CA MET A 386 38.04 -9.67 -7.04
C MET A 386 36.78 -9.64 -6.18
N ILE A 387 35.93 -10.66 -6.31
CA ILE A 387 34.73 -10.81 -5.46
C ILE A 387 35.14 -11.11 -4.02
N LYS A 388 36.11 -12.00 -3.79
CA LYS A 388 36.60 -12.32 -2.44
C LYS A 388 37.27 -11.14 -1.73
N SER A 389 38.00 -10.29 -2.47
CA SER A 389 38.59 -9.06 -1.90
C SER A 389 37.58 -7.94 -1.57
N ALA A 390 36.30 -8.08 -1.96
CA ALA A 390 35.25 -7.11 -1.61
C ALA A 390 34.48 -7.50 -0.34
N PHE A 391 34.71 -8.69 0.22
CA PHE A 391 34.01 -9.25 1.37
C PHE A 391 34.96 -9.82 2.44
N SER A 392 36.16 -9.23 2.56
CA SER A 392 37.10 -9.38 3.69
C SER A 392 37.61 -7.99 4.09
#